data_AF-A0A0K1EI49-F1
#
_entry.id   AF-A0A0K1EI49-F1
#
_cell.length_a   1.000
_cell.length_b   1.000
_cell.length_c   1.000
_cell.angle_alpha   90.00
_cell.angle_beta   90.00
_cell.angle_gamma   90.00
#
_symmetry.space_group_name_H-M   'P 1'
#
loop_
_entity.id
_entity.type
_entity.pdbx_description
1 polymer ?
#
loop_
_entity_poly.entity_id
_entity_poly.type
_entity_poly.pdbx_seq_one_letter_code
_entity_poly.pdbx_strand_id
1 'polypeptide(L)'
;MLSDGGGGGVARCMRCGAEAAGPCARCREPVCGDCCVLTEGGAQVWAICFGCEDRGGRSLRGGWLTVIGWFALPIAALAVVVALLEWLSRR
;
A
#
# COMPACT_ATOMS: atom_id res chain seq x y z
N MET A 1 -28.25 -8.06 43.26
CA MET A 1 -27.13 -8.93 42.89
C MET A 1 -26.70 -8.48 41.50
N LEU A 2 -25.63 -7.68 41.41
CA LEU A 2 -25.11 -7.16 40.15
C LEU A 2 -24.43 -8.32 39.42
N SER A 3 -24.89 -8.64 38.21
CA SER A 3 -24.19 -9.57 37.31
C SER A 3 -23.01 -8.84 36.70
N ASP A 4 -21.80 -9.18 37.13
CA ASP A 4 -20.56 -8.68 36.56
C ASP A 4 -20.48 -9.00 35.08
N GLY A 5 -20.38 -7.93 34.28
CA GLY A 5 -20.09 -7.99 32.86
C GLY A 5 -18.60 -8.14 32.64
N GLY A 6 -18.23 -8.81 31.55
CA GLY A 6 -16.83 -8.92 31.15
C GLY A 6 -16.54 -10.17 30.35
N GLY A 7 -17.40 -10.52 29.39
CA GLY A 7 -17.03 -11.44 28.32
C GLY A 7 -15.99 -10.76 27.42
N GLY A 8 -14.77 -10.64 27.91
CA GLY A 8 -13.61 -10.17 27.15
C GLY A 8 -13.27 -11.21 26.10
N GLY A 9 -14.05 -11.25 25.02
CA GLY A 9 -13.74 -12.09 23.87
C GLY A 9 -12.37 -11.69 23.37
N VAL A 10 -11.39 -12.57 23.58
CA VAL A 10 -10.04 -12.41 23.03
C VAL A 10 -10.20 -12.09 21.55
N ALA A 11 -9.83 -10.88 21.15
CA ALA A 11 -9.93 -10.46 19.77
C ALA A 11 -9.09 -11.44 18.93
N ARG A 12 -9.66 -11.98 17.85
CA ARG A 12 -8.97 -12.93 16.98
C ARG A 12 -8.46 -12.20 15.76
N CYS A 13 -7.28 -12.59 15.30
CA CYS A 13 -6.73 -12.11 14.06
C CYS A 13 -7.68 -12.45 12.91
N MET A 14 -8.09 -11.45 12.12
CA MET A 14 -8.94 -11.66 10.94
C MET A 14 -8.33 -12.67 9.95
N ARG A 15 -7.01 -12.86 9.97
CA ARG A 15 -6.30 -13.62 8.94
C ARG A 15 -6.01 -15.08 9.32
N CYS A 16 -5.44 -15.31 10.50
CA CYS A 16 -5.07 -16.66 10.96
C CYS A 16 -5.94 -17.17 12.11
N GLY A 17 -6.83 -16.34 12.68
CA GLY A 17 -7.68 -16.71 13.81
C GLY A 17 -6.96 -16.82 15.16
N ALA A 18 -5.64 -16.63 15.21
CA ALA A 18 -4.88 -16.58 16.45
C ALA A 18 -5.28 -15.38 17.32
N GLU A 19 -4.86 -15.37 18.58
CA GLU A 19 -5.03 -14.23 19.49
C GLU A 19 -4.43 -12.96 18.88
N ALA A 20 -5.25 -11.92 18.77
CA ALA A 20 -4.83 -10.64 18.21
C ALA A 20 -4.06 -9.85 19.26
N ALA A 21 -2.90 -9.33 18.85
CA ALA A 21 -2.08 -8.48 19.69
C ALA A 21 -2.60 -7.02 19.69
N GLY A 22 -3.30 -6.61 18.63
CA GLY A 22 -3.88 -5.27 18.53
C GLY A 22 -4.50 -4.96 17.16
N PRO A 23 -5.07 -3.76 16.99
CA PRO A 23 -5.67 -3.33 15.73
C PRO A 23 -4.61 -2.84 14.72
N CYS A 24 -4.82 -3.12 13.44
CA CYS A 24 -3.99 -2.59 12.35
C CYS A 24 -4.18 -1.06 12.22
N ALA A 25 -3.10 -0.29 12.10
CA ALA A 25 -3.15 1.18 12.06
C ALA A 25 -3.99 1.76 10.90
N ARG A 26 -4.13 1.01 9.79
CA ARG A 26 -4.84 1.46 8.58
C ARG A 26 -6.32 1.06 8.53
N CYS A 27 -6.62 -0.24 8.67
CA CYS A 27 -8.00 -0.75 8.59
C CYS A 27 -8.68 -0.93 9.96
N ARG A 28 -7.95 -0.73 11.08
CA ARG A 28 -8.41 -0.91 12.47
C ARG A 28 -8.85 -2.33 12.85
N GLU A 29 -8.63 -3.29 11.97
CA GLU A 29 -8.99 -4.70 12.20
C GLU A 29 -8.00 -5.39 13.15
N PRO A 30 -8.44 -6.29 14.05
CA PRO A 30 -7.56 -7.07 14.92
C PRO A 30 -6.62 -7.99 14.13
N VAL A 31 -5.32 -7.91 14.47
CA VAL A 31 -4.25 -8.71 13.87
C VAL A 31 -3.27 -9.24 14.92
N CYS A 32 -2.70 -10.43 14.67
CA CYS A 32 -1.60 -10.96 15.46
C CYS A 32 -0.24 -10.43 14.95
N GLY A 33 0.81 -10.59 15.76
CA GLY A 33 2.17 -10.16 15.44
C GLY A 33 2.71 -10.77 14.14
N ASP A 34 2.37 -12.02 13.83
CA ASP A 34 2.84 -12.73 12.64
C ASP A 34 2.11 -12.33 11.36
N CYS A 35 0.92 -11.72 11.46
CA CYS A 35 0.09 -11.29 10.32
C CYS A 35 0.22 -9.79 10.02
N CYS A 36 1.18 -9.12 10.65
CA CYS A 36 1.47 -7.70 10.49
C CYS A 36 2.96 -7.44 10.26
N VAL A 37 3.25 -6.36 9.53
CA VAL A 37 4.58 -5.79 9.42
C VAL A 37 4.72 -4.73 10.51
N LEU A 38 5.72 -4.91 11.36
CA LEU A 38 6.21 -3.87 12.27
C LEU A 38 7.13 -2.97 11.46
N THR A 39 6.67 -1.76 11.14
CA THR A 39 7.56 -0.79 10.51
C THR A 39 8.39 -0.13 11.62
N GLU A 40 9.63 -0.53 11.76
CA GLU A 40 10.59 0.05 12.72
C GLU A 40 11.19 1.39 12.24
N GLY A 41 10.81 1.86 11.05
CA GLY A 41 11.39 3.04 10.39
C GLY A 41 10.86 4.41 10.83
N GLY A 42 10.10 4.52 11.92
CA GLY A 42 9.45 5.78 12.35
C GLY A 42 9.40 5.98 13.87
N ALA A 43 9.06 7.21 14.30
CA ALA A 43 9.03 7.63 15.71
C ALA A 43 7.97 6.91 16.59
N GLN A 44 7.11 6.08 16.00
CA GLN A 44 6.19 5.20 16.72
C GLN A 44 6.13 3.83 16.04
N VAL A 45 6.08 2.78 16.85
CA VAL A 45 5.90 1.40 16.39
C VAL A 45 4.42 1.19 16.10
N TRP A 46 4.06 1.00 14.84
CA TRP A 46 2.70 0.65 14.43
C TRP A 46 2.68 -0.65 13.64
N ALA A 47 1.63 -1.46 13.86
CA ALA A 47 1.39 -2.71 13.15
C ALA A 47 0.49 -2.46 11.93
N ILE A 48 0.98 -2.80 10.73
CA ILE A 48 0.19 -2.77 9.49
C ILE A 48 0.00 -4.20 9.01
N CYS A 49 -1.23 -4.64 8.79
CA CYS A 49 -1.48 -5.97 8.25
C CYS A 49 -0.93 -6.07 6.81
N PHE A 50 -0.31 -7.20 6.42
CA PHE A 50 0.14 -7.39 5.02
C PHE A 50 -0.95 -7.11 3.96
N GLY A 51 -2.24 -7.31 4.25
CA GLY A 51 -3.30 -6.93 3.30
C GLY A 51 -3.38 -5.42 3.05
N CYS A 52 -3.08 -4.60 4.06
CA CYS A 52 -2.98 -3.15 3.93
C CYS A 52 -1.64 -2.71 3.32
N GLU A 53 -0.56 -3.46 3.56
CA GLU A 53 0.74 -3.29 2.90
C GLU A 53 0.65 -3.56 1.39
N ASP A 54 0.10 -4.72 0.98
CA ASP A 54 -0.12 -5.11 -0.41
C ASP A 54 -1.01 -4.10 -1.17
N ARG A 55 -1.97 -3.50 -0.46
CA ARG A 55 -2.81 -2.43 -1.03
C ARG A 55 -2.09 -1.09 -1.05
N GLY A 56 -1.16 -0.84 -0.13
CA GLY A 56 -0.29 0.35 -0.14
C GLY A 56 0.56 0.43 -1.39
N GLY A 57 1.15 -0.69 -1.83
CA GLY A 57 1.85 -0.75 -3.12
C GLY A 57 0.95 -0.45 -4.33
N ARG A 58 -0.34 -0.79 -4.26
CA ARG A 58 -1.33 -0.49 -5.30
C ARG A 58 -1.77 0.98 -5.34
N SER A 59 -1.81 1.70 -4.21
CA SER A 59 -2.16 3.14 -4.25
C SER A 59 -1.06 3.99 -4.88
N LEU A 60 0.19 3.55 -4.78
CA LEU A 60 1.33 4.21 -5.43
C LEU A 60 1.30 4.01 -6.96
N ARG A 61 0.77 2.89 -7.48
CA ARG A 61 0.72 2.63 -8.94
C ARG A 61 0.01 3.74 -9.72
N GLY A 62 -1.10 4.29 -9.20
CA GLY A 62 -1.81 5.39 -9.85
C GLY A 62 -0.97 6.67 -9.92
N GLY A 63 -0.29 7.02 -8.83
CA GLY A 63 0.61 8.19 -8.79
C GLY A 63 1.85 8.02 -9.68
N TRP A 64 2.44 6.82 -9.70
CA TRP A 64 3.58 6.49 -10.55
C TRP A 64 3.24 6.55 -12.04
N LEU A 65 2.03 6.16 -12.45
CA LEU A 65 1.59 6.30 -13.85
C LEU A 65 1.53 7.77 -14.27
N THR A 66 1.10 8.67 -13.39
CA THR A 66 1.11 10.11 -13.67
C THR A 66 2.54 10.63 -13.84
N VAL A 67 3.46 10.23 -12.98
CA VAL A 67 4.87 10.63 -13.06
C VAL A 67 5.52 10.09 -14.34
N ILE A 68 5.35 8.80 -14.62
CA ILE A 68 5.88 8.17 -15.84
C ILE A 68 5.26 8.82 -17.07
N GLY A 69 3.95 9.06 -17.08
CA GLY A 69 3.27 9.75 -18.18
C GLY A 69 3.82 11.15 -18.42
N TRP A 70 4.08 11.91 -17.34
CA TRP A 70 4.64 13.25 -17.43
C TRP A 70 6.04 13.29 -18.06
N PHE A 71 6.89 12.29 -17.80
CA PHE A 71 8.22 12.18 -18.41
C PHE A 71 8.19 11.52 -19.79
N ALA A 72 7.39 10.48 -19.98
CA ALA A 72 7.33 9.72 -21.22
C ALA A 72 6.70 10.54 -22.36
N LEU A 73 5.73 11.41 -22.06
CA LEU A 73 5.04 12.23 -23.05
C LEU A 73 5.99 13.18 -23.82
N PRO A 74 6.82 14.04 -23.17
CA PRO A 74 7.75 14.90 -23.89
C PRO A 74 8.83 14.10 -24.63
N ILE A 75 9.31 12.98 -24.06
CA ILE A 75 10.29 12.10 -24.73
C ILE A 75 9.70 11.52 -26.01
N ALA A 76 8.47 10.99 -25.95
CA ALA A 76 7.78 10.44 -27.10
C ALA A 76 7.51 11.52 -28.17
N ALA A 77 7.10 12.72 -27.75
CA ALA A 77 6.90 13.84 -28.67
C ALA A 77 8.19 14.21 -29.41
N LEU A 78 9.31 14.32 -28.70
CA LEU A 78 10.62 14.59 -29.31
C LEU A 78 11.05 13.47 -30.26
N ALA A 79 10.86 12.21 -29.88
CA ALA A 79 11.18 11.06 -30.72
C ALA A 79 10.38 11.07 -32.04
N VAL A 80 9.09 11.43 -31.98
CA VAL A 80 8.23 11.57 -33.17
C VAL A 80 8.71 12.70 -34.08
N VAL A 81 9.08 13.86 -33.51
CA VAL A 81 9.59 15.00 -34.29
C VAL A 81 10.90 14.62 -35.00
N VAL A 82 11.82 13.96 -34.29
CA VAL A 82 13.10 13.51 -34.88
C VAL A 82 12.85 12.49 -36.00
N ALA A 83 11.97 11.51 -35.78
CA ALA A 83 11.64 10.52 -36.81
C ALA A 83 11.01 11.15 -38.06
N LEU A 84 10.15 12.17 -37.89
CA LEU A 84 9.56 12.92 -39.00
C LEU A 84 10.61 13.72 -39.78
N LEU A 85 11.52 14.40 -39.06
CA LEU A 85 12.62 15.14 -39.69
C LEU A 85 13.57 14.22 -40.45
N GLU A 86 13.91 13.07 -39.88
CA GLU A 86 14.76 12.09 -40.55
C GLU A 86 14.08 11.53 -41.81
N TRP A 87 12.79 11.23 -41.74
CA TRP A 87 12.02 10.76 -42.89
C TRP A 87 11.94 11.80 -44.02
N LEU A 88 11.74 13.07 -43.68
CA LEU A 88 11.75 14.16 -44.65
C LEU A 88 13.14 14.45 -45.21
N SER A 89 14.19 14.30 -44.40
CA SER A 89 15.58 14.49 -44.82
C SER A 89 16.09 13.38 -45.74
N ARG A 90 15.60 12.15 -45.58
CA ARG A 90 15.99 10.99 -46.41
C ARG A 90 15.24 10.95 -47.74
N ARG A 91 14.22 11.78 -47.91
CA ARG A 91 13.35 11.82 -49.09
C ARG A 91 13.76 12.94 -50.03
#